data_AF-A0A484H2D2-F1
#
_entry.id   AF-A0A484H2D2-F1
#
_cell.length_a   1.000
_cell.length_b   1.000
_cell.length_c   1.000
_cell.angle_alpha   90.00
_cell.angle_beta   90.00
_cell.angle_gamma   90.00
#
_symmetry.space_group_name_H-M   'P 1'
#
loop_
_entity.id
_entity.type
_entity.pdbx_description
1 polymer ?
#
loop_
_entity_poly.entity_id
_entity_poly.type
_entity_poly.pdbx_seq_one_letter_code
_entity_poly.pdbx_strand_id
1 'polypeptide(L)'
;GGPASTVTWSALFSYHVAAAQAALFLSLLWMPALLPVVSRLLLLPRALLSMASGSPPSQPSPASGSAYAAGSVSAAFVTCPNEKVAKEIARAVVEKHLAACVNLIPQITSIYEWKGKIEEDSEVLMMIKTQSSLVPALTDFVRSVHPYEVAEVIALPVEQGNSPYLHWVCQVTGSVPESGTAPP
;
A
#
# COMPACT_ATOMS: atom_id res chain seq x y z
N GLY A 1 78.07 19.26 3.37
CA GLY A 1 77.93 18.70 2.01
C GLY A 1 76.64 17.92 1.95
N GLY A 2 75.79 18.21 0.96
CA GLY A 2 74.48 17.59 0.74
C GLY A 2 73.45 18.67 0.37
N PRO A 3 73.12 18.86 -0.93
CA PRO A 3 72.12 19.84 -1.36
C PRO A 3 70.71 19.26 -1.25
N ALA A 4 69.79 20.08 -0.74
CA ALA A 4 68.36 19.81 -0.75
C ALA A 4 67.83 19.85 -2.19
N SER A 5 67.24 18.74 -2.64
CA SER A 5 66.58 18.61 -3.94
C SER A 5 65.23 19.33 -3.92
N THR A 6 65.16 20.45 -4.62
CA THR A 6 63.93 21.14 -5.02
C THR A 6 63.17 20.29 -6.04
N VAL A 7 62.13 19.59 -5.59
CA VAL A 7 61.13 18.98 -6.48
C VAL A 7 60.25 20.12 -7.01
N THR A 8 60.37 20.41 -8.29
CA THR A 8 59.62 21.49 -8.95
C THR A 8 58.16 21.09 -9.17
N TRP A 9 57.25 21.96 -8.77
CA TRP A 9 55.79 21.81 -8.87
C TRP A 9 55.27 21.51 -10.29
N SER A 10 56.07 21.75 -11.33
CA SER A 10 55.76 21.41 -12.72
C SER A 10 55.67 19.89 -12.97
N ALA A 11 56.42 19.07 -12.24
CA ALA A 11 56.41 17.61 -12.42
C ALA A 11 55.13 16.94 -11.89
N LEU A 12 54.57 17.45 -10.79
CA LEU A 12 53.33 16.92 -10.19
C LEU A 12 52.09 17.30 -11.00
N PHE A 13 52.09 18.48 -11.64
CA PHE A 13 50.98 18.94 -12.49
C PHE A 13 50.90 18.15 -13.81
N SER A 14 52.05 17.85 -14.44
CA SER A 14 52.11 17.00 -15.65
C SER A 14 51.63 15.57 -15.40
N TYR A 15 51.87 15.02 -14.19
CA TYR A 15 51.41 13.67 -13.84
C TYR A 15 49.88 13.59 -13.72
N HIS A 16 49.24 14.63 -13.18
CA HIS A 16 47.78 14.65 -13.02
C HIS A 16 47.04 14.85 -14.35
N VAL A 17 47.60 15.64 -15.27
CA VAL A 17 47.01 15.82 -16.61
C VAL A 17 47.12 14.55 -17.45
N ALA A 18 48.26 13.84 -17.38
CA ALA A 18 48.45 12.56 -18.09
C ALA A 18 47.55 11.44 -17.55
N ALA A 19 47.33 11.38 -16.22
CA ALA A 19 46.44 10.39 -15.60
C ALA A 19 44.95 10.62 -15.96
N ALA A 20 44.51 11.88 -16.07
CA ALA A 20 43.15 12.22 -16.47
C ALA A 20 42.86 11.90 -17.95
N GLN A 21 43.85 12.06 -18.84
CA GLN A 21 43.70 11.69 -20.26
C GLN A 21 43.68 10.16 -20.46
N ALA A 22 44.44 9.38 -19.67
CA ALA A 22 44.39 7.92 -19.76
C ALA A 22 43.04 7.33 -19.31
N ALA A 23 42.36 7.94 -18.32
CA ALA A 23 41.05 7.50 -17.86
C ALA A 23 39.92 7.77 -18.87
N LEU A 24 40.02 8.85 -19.66
CA LEU A 24 39.05 9.17 -20.71
C LEU A 24 39.16 8.21 -21.92
N PHE A 25 40.37 7.75 -22.26
CA PHE A 25 40.56 6.79 -23.36
C PHE A 25 40.18 5.34 -23.01
N LEU A 26 40.18 4.94 -21.73
CA LEU A 26 39.72 3.61 -21.29
C LEU A 26 38.18 3.51 -21.15
N SER A 27 37.47 4.63 -21.06
CA SER A 27 36.00 4.65 -21.00
C SER A 27 35.30 4.49 -22.36
N LEU A 28 36.03 4.70 -23.46
CA LEU A 28 35.50 4.63 -24.84
C LEU A 28 35.74 3.29 -25.53
N LEU A 29 36.48 2.37 -24.90
CA LEU A 29 36.77 1.03 -25.42
C LEU A 29 35.80 -0.06 -24.91
N TRP A 30 34.75 0.30 -24.16
CA TRP A 30 33.80 -0.66 -23.59
C TRP A 30 32.32 -0.30 -23.80
N MET A 31 31.96 0.19 -24.99
CA MET A 31 30.55 0.24 -25.41
C MET A 31 30.33 -0.26 -26.85
N PRO A 32 30.37 -1.58 -27.12
CA PRO A 32 29.72 -2.12 -28.31
C PRO A 32 28.32 -2.60 -27.93
N ALA A 33 27.37 -1.69 -27.74
CA ALA A 33 25.96 -2.05 -27.53
C ALA A 33 24.96 -1.01 -28.10
N LEU A 34 25.37 -0.24 -29.11
CA LEU A 34 24.49 0.72 -29.80
C LEU A 34 24.36 0.46 -31.30
N LEU A 35 24.48 -0.80 -31.72
CA LEU A 35 24.16 -1.30 -33.05
C LEU A 35 23.43 -2.63 -32.84
N PRO A 36 22.11 -2.65 -32.54
CA PRO A 36 21.12 -2.38 -33.60
C PRO A 36 19.78 -1.82 -33.06
N VAL A 37 19.65 -0.50 -32.90
CA VAL A 37 18.30 0.14 -32.74
C VAL A 37 17.76 0.64 -34.08
N VAL A 38 18.56 0.60 -35.15
CA VAL A 38 18.15 1.07 -36.49
C VAL A 38 17.56 -0.05 -37.37
N SER A 39 17.57 -1.31 -36.95
CA SER A 39 16.98 -2.43 -37.71
C SER A 39 15.57 -2.84 -37.25
N ARG A 40 14.77 -1.87 -36.80
CA ARG A 40 13.30 -2.00 -36.64
C ARG A 40 12.55 -0.79 -37.18
N LEU A 41 13.17 -0.05 -38.09
CA LEU A 41 12.49 0.82 -39.04
C LEU A 41 12.43 -0.01 -40.33
N LEU A 42 11.25 -0.19 -40.92
CA LEU A 42 10.94 -1.10 -42.05
C LEU A 42 10.50 -2.51 -41.64
N LEU A 43 9.31 -2.61 -41.02
CA LEU A 43 8.33 -3.70 -41.21
C LEU A 43 7.11 -3.40 -40.32
N LEU A 44 6.40 -2.31 -40.63
CA LEU A 44 5.01 -2.16 -40.19
C LEU A 44 4.13 -2.71 -41.32
N PRO A 45 3.35 -3.77 -41.09
CA PRO A 45 2.28 -4.14 -42.01
C PRO A 45 1.31 -2.97 -42.13
N ARG A 46 0.99 -2.63 -43.36
CA ARG A 46 0.10 -1.54 -43.77
C ARG A 46 -1.38 -1.88 -43.47
N ALA A 47 -1.67 -2.28 -42.23
CA ALA A 47 -3.00 -2.63 -41.73
C ALA A 47 -3.46 -1.66 -40.62
N LEU A 48 -3.10 -0.39 -40.78
CA LEU A 48 -3.46 0.71 -39.87
C LEU A 48 -4.12 1.81 -40.71
N LEU A 49 -5.27 1.47 -41.32
CA LEU A 49 -6.22 2.40 -41.95
C LEU A 49 -7.51 1.65 -42.30
N SER A 50 -8.12 1.03 -41.31
CA SER A 50 -9.54 0.69 -41.31
C SER A 50 -9.97 0.49 -39.87
N MET A 51 -11.19 0.89 -39.52
CA MET A 51 -11.77 0.95 -38.17
C MET A 51 -11.57 2.25 -37.37
N ALA A 52 -11.60 3.40 -38.05
CA ALA A 52 -12.09 4.65 -37.44
C ALA A 52 -13.62 4.74 -37.62
N SER A 53 -14.37 3.83 -37.00
CA SER A 53 -15.84 3.90 -36.90
C SER A 53 -16.43 3.08 -35.74
N GLY A 54 -15.60 2.70 -34.76
CA GLY A 54 -16.10 2.19 -33.49
C GLY A 54 -16.06 3.33 -32.46
N SER A 55 -17.22 3.80 -32.02
CA SER A 55 -17.29 4.55 -30.75
C SER A 55 -16.55 3.76 -29.67
N PRO A 56 -15.77 4.39 -28.78
CA PRO A 56 -15.22 3.68 -27.63
C PRO A 56 -16.39 2.98 -26.91
N PRO A 57 -16.21 1.75 -26.39
CA PRO A 57 -17.24 1.11 -25.59
C PRO A 57 -17.63 2.11 -24.50
N SER A 58 -18.90 2.50 -24.51
CA SER A 58 -19.48 3.40 -23.54
C SER A 58 -19.11 2.84 -22.16
N GLN A 59 -18.24 3.55 -21.44
CA GLN A 59 -18.14 3.40 -20.00
C GLN A 59 -19.58 3.38 -19.48
N PRO A 60 -19.99 2.39 -18.67
CA PRO A 60 -21.31 2.45 -18.04
C PRO A 60 -21.39 3.82 -17.37
N SER A 61 -22.32 4.65 -17.88
CA SER A 61 -22.69 5.88 -17.18
C SER A 61 -22.94 5.49 -15.74
N PRO A 62 -22.47 6.25 -14.73
CA PRO A 62 -22.70 5.88 -13.35
C PRO A 62 -24.21 5.74 -13.21
N ALA A 63 -24.66 4.49 -13.07
CA ALA A 63 -26.02 4.17 -12.72
C ALA A 63 -26.30 5.09 -11.55
N SER A 64 -27.29 5.98 -11.70
CA SER A 64 -27.76 6.94 -10.72
C SER A 64 -27.43 6.44 -9.31
N GLY A 65 -26.30 6.91 -8.79
CA GLY A 65 -25.65 6.23 -7.68
C GLY A 65 -26.60 6.27 -6.51
N SER A 66 -26.97 5.10 -5.98
CA SER A 66 -27.60 5.03 -4.67
C SER A 66 -26.80 5.95 -3.76
N ALA A 67 -27.42 7.04 -3.31
CA ALA A 67 -26.75 8.01 -2.47
C ALA A 67 -26.16 7.26 -1.28
N TYR A 68 -24.90 7.52 -0.96
CA TYR A 68 -24.27 6.93 0.21
C TYR A 68 -25.03 7.38 1.46
N ALA A 69 -25.45 6.44 2.29
CA ALA A 69 -26.05 6.74 3.57
C ALA A 69 -24.93 7.09 4.57
N ALA A 70 -24.92 8.32 5.07
CA ALA A 70 -23.95 8.77 6.06
C ALA A 70 -23.93 7.82 7.27
N GLY A 71 -22.74 7.44 7.73
CA GLY A 71 -22.56 6.49 8.82
C GLY A 71 -22.86 5.03 8.50
N SER A 72 -23.20 4.67 7.24
CA SER A 72 -23.42 3.25 6.86
C SER A 72 -22.13 2.43 6.75
N VAL A 73 -20.98 3.09 6.59
CA VAL A 73 -19.64 2.51 6.67
C VAL A 73 -18.92 3.06 7.90
N SER A 74 -18.07 2.24 8.52
CA SER A 74 -17.23 2.63 9.65
C SER A 74 -15.76 2.31 9.38
N ALA A 75 -14.88 3.13 9.96
CA ALA A 75 -13.47 2.81 10.13
C ALA A 75 -13.26 2.32 11.57
N ALA A 76 -13.00 1.03 11.74
CA ALA A 76 -12.69 0.43 13.02
C ALA A 76 -11.17 0.37 13.24
N PHE A 77 -10.76 0.63 14.47
CA PHE A 77 -9.39 0.55 14.96
C PHE A 77 -9.25 -0.61 15.92
N VAL A 78 -8.22 -1.42 15.71
CA VAL A 78 -7.87 -2.58 16.54
C VAL A 78 -6.36 -2.59 16.75
N THR A 79 -5.90 -2.64 17.99
CA THR A 79 -4.47 -2.82 18.32
C THR A 79 -4.15 -4.31 18.43
N CYS A 80 -2.96 -4.69 17.99
CA CYS A 80 -2.48 -6.07 18.01
C CYS A 80 -1.03 -6.13 18.52
N PRO A 81 -0.64 -7.22 19.23
CA PRO A 81 0.68 -7.33 19.86
C PRO A 81 1.85 -7.40 18.87
N ASN A 82 1.60 -7.78 17.62
CA ASN A 82 2.63 -7.87 16.58
C ASN A 82 2.02 -7.98 15.18
N GLU A 83 2.88 -7.82 14.17
CA GLU A 83 2.50 -7.85 12.76
C GLU A 83 1.96 -9.21 12.30
N LYS A 84 2.44 -10.32 12.87
CA LYS A 84 1.97 -11.66 12.49
C LYS A 84 0.50 -11.82 12.87
N VAL A 85 0.14 -11.54 14.12
CA VAL A 85 -1.24 -11.59 14.61
C VAL A 85 -2.14 -10.63 13.82
N ALA A 86 -1.69 -9.39 13.61
CA ALA A 86 -2.45 -8.40 12.85
C ALA A 86 -2.73 -8.86 11.41
N LYS A 87 -1.76 -9.49 10.73
CA LYS A 87 -1.93 -10.06 9.38
C LYS A 87 -2.88 -11.26 9.36
N GLU A 88 -2.81 -12.13 10.35
CA GLU A 88 -3.70 -13.30 10.47
C GLU A 88 -5.16 -12.83 10.65
N ILE A 89 -5.41 -11.91 11.57
CA ILE A 89 -6.74 -11.32 11.80
C ILE A 89 -7.21 -10.57 10.56
N ALA A 90 -6.36 -9.72 9.96
CA ALA A 90 -6.70 -8.94 8.77
C ALA A 90 -7.16 -9.83 7.60
N ARG A 91 -6.44 -10.93 7.34
CA ARG A 91 -6.82 -11.90 6.29
C ARG A 91 -8.16 -12.54 6.61
N ALA A 92 -8.32 -13.03 7.84
CA ALA A 92 -9.52 -13.75 8.23
C ALA A 92 -10.78 -12.88 8.17
N VAL A 93 -10.73 -11.61 8.59
CA VAL A 93 -11.92 -10.71 8.53
C VAL A 93 -12.32 -10.38 7.10
N VAL A 94 -11.35 -10.27 6.19
CA VAL A 94 -11.64 -10.02 4.76
C VAL A 94 -12.19 -11.28 4.09
N GLU A 95 -11.57 -12.45 4.33
CA GLU A 95 -12.03 -13.74 3.80
C GLU A 95 -13.44 -14.11 4.30
N LYS A 96 -13.79 -13.72 5.53
CA LYS A 96 -15.12 -13.91 6.11
C LYS A 96 -16.13 -12.83 5.72
N HIS A 97 -15.74 -11.89 4.85
CA HIS A 97 -16.57 -10.76 4.44
C HIS A 97 -17.07 -9.88 5.61
N LEU A 98 -16.36 -9.88 6.74
CA LEU A 98 -16.61 -9.00 7.89
C LEU A 98 -15.99 -7.62 7.70
N ALA A 99 -15.04 -7.48 6.77
CA ALA A 99 -14.43 -6.22 6.38
C ALA A 99 -14.07 -6.23 4.89
N ALA A 100 -14.13 -5.07 4.25
CA ALA A 100 -13.72 -4.92 2.85
C ALA A 100 -12.21 -4.73 2.71
N CYS A 101 -11.60 -4.02 3.67
CA CYS A 101 -10.20 -3.62 3.61
C CYS A 101 -9.62 -3.43 5.03
N VAL A 102 -8.35 -3.79 5.21
CA VAL A 102 -7.59 -3.51 6.43
C VAL A 102 -6.27 -2.85 6.05
N ASN A 103 -5.95 -1.73 6.69
CA ASN A 103 -4.61 -1.16 6.65
C ASN A 103 -3.89 -1.53 7.95
N LEU A 104 -2.62 -1.92 7.86
CA LEU A 104 -1.76 -2.16 9.02
C LEU A 104 -0.78 -1.01 9.17
N ILE A 105 -0.73 -0.42 10.36
CA ILE A 105 0.20 0.64 10.74
C ILE A 105 1.18 0.01 11.75
N PRO A 106 2.37 -0.43 11.29
CA PRO A 106 3.33 -1.09 12.15
C PRO A 106 4.05 -0.09 13.07
N GLN A 107 4.74 -0.59 14.08
CA GLN A 107 5.65 0.17 14.94
C GLN A 107 4.96 1.32 15.69
N ILE A 108 3.77 1.06 16.23
CA ILE A 108 3.18 1.98 17.20
C ILE A 108 3.69 1.63 18.61
N THR A 109 3.69 2.64 19.48
CA THR A 109 3.91 2.46 20.92
C THR A 109 2.62 2.80 21.64
N SER A 110 2.06 1.83 22.35
CA SER A 110 0.90 2.01 23.20
C SER A 110 1.37 2.30 24.61
N ILE A 111 0.88 3.41 25.19
CA ILE A 111 1.21 3.85 26.54
C ILE A 111 -0.07 3.86 27.36
N TYR A 112 -0.12 3.09 28.44
CA TYR A 112 -1.33 2.92 29.26
C TYR A 112 -0.98 2.65 30.72
N GLU A 113 -1.94 2.82 31.62
CA GLU A 113 -1.77 2.46 33.04
C GLU A 113 -2.30 1.05 33.30
N TRP A 114 -1.46 0.21 33.89
CA TRP A 114 -1.85 -1.11 34.36
C TRP A 114 -1.34 -1.36 35.78
N LYS A 115 -2.26 -1.72 36.68
CA LYS A 115 -1.95 -2.00 38.11
C LYS A 115 -1.13 -0.90 38.78
N GLY A 116 -1.44 0.36 38.48
CA GLY A 116 -0.78 1.54 39.07
C GLY A 116 0.61 1.86 38.50
N LYS A 117 0.97 1.27 37.35
CA LYS A 117 2.21 1.56 36.62
C LYS A 117 1.91 1.94 35.19
N ILE A 118 2.71 2.85 34.64
CA ILE A 118 2.69 3.13 33.21
C ILE A 118 3.46 2.02 32.50
N GLU A 119 2.80 1.39 31.54
CA GLU A 119 3.36 0.39 30.65
C GLU A 119 3.52 0.99 29.25
N GLU A 120 4.52 0.51 28.52
CA GLU A 120 4.78 0.88 27.13
C GLU A 120 5.00 -0.40 26.31
N ASP A 121 4.13 -0.66 25.34
CA ASP A 121 4.21 -1.85 24.48
C ASP A 121 4.36 -1.45 23.01
N SER A 122 5.14 -2.25 22.26
CA SER A 122 5.22 -2.13 20.81
C SER A 122 4.11 -2.93 20.15
N GLU A 123 3.30 -2.26 19.33
CA GLU A 123 2.10 -2.85 18.75
C GLU A 123 1.96 -2.54 17.26
N VAL A 124 0.90 -3.09 16.67
CA VAL A 124 0.43 -2.78 15.31
C VAL A 124 -1.01 -2.31 15.39
N LEU A 125 -1.30 -1.15 14.80
CA LEU A 125 -2.67 -0.63 14.68
C LEU A 125 -3.28 -1.07 13.36
N MET A 126 -4.46 -1.68 13.42
CA MET A 126 -5.27 -2.04 12.28
C MET A 126 -6.33 -0.97 12.05
N MET A 127 -6.47 -0.47 10.82
CA MET A 127 -7.60 0.37 10.40
C MET A 127 -8.47 -0.38 9.38
N ILE A 128 -9.59 -0.89 9.86
CA ILE A 128 -10.51 -1.81 9.19
C ILE A 128 -11.71 -1.02 8.63
N LYS A 129 -12.05 -1.21 7.35
CA LYS A 129 -13.21 -0.56 6.72
C LYS A 129 -14.27 -1.61 6.46
N THR A 130 -15.45 -1.38 7.03
CA THR A 130 -16.58 -2.31 6.93
C THR A 130 -17.91 -1.56 7.01
N GLN A 131 -19.02 -2.24 6.73
CA GLN A 131 -20.34 -1.71 7.02
C GLN A 131 -20.51 -1.51 8.53
N SER A 132 -21.11 -0.41 8.96
CA SER A 132 -21.33 -0.11 10.38
C SER A 132 -22.21 -1.18 11.06
N SER A 133 -23.12 -1.80 10.32
CA SER A 133 -23.93 -2.94 10.79
C SER A 133 -23.13 -4.21 11.10
N LEU A 134 -21.92 -4.35 10.53
CA LEU A 134 -21.05 -5.50 10.75
C LEU A 134 -20.06 -5.29 11.90
N VAL A 135 -19.97 -4.09 12.47
CA VAL A 135 -19.04 -3.81 13.58
C VAL A 135 -19.23 -4.79 14.75
N PRO A 136 -20.46 -5.14 15.20
CA PRO A 136 -20.63 -6.13 16.26
C PRO A 136 -20.06 -7.51 15.91
N ALA A 137 -20.33 -8.01 14.70
CA ALA A 137 -19.83 -9.30 14.23
C ALA A 137 -18.30 -9.29 14.04
N LEU A 138 -17.74 -8.17 13.56
CA LEU A 138 -16.30 -7.94 13.50
C LEU A 138 -15.68 -7.98 14.90
N THR A 139 -16.26 -7.27 15.87
CA THR A 139 -15.78 -7.25 17.27
C THR A 139 -15.83 -8.63 17.90
N ASP A 140 -16.92 -9.38 17.71
CA ASP A 140 -17.06 -10.75 18.22
C ASP A 140 -16.01 -11.69 17.63
N PHE A 141 -15.75 -11.58 16.31
CA PHE A 141 -14.71 -12.34 15.67
C PHE A 141 -13.33 -11.98 16.22
N VAL A 142 -12.98 -10.69 16.28
CA VAL A 142 -11.70 -10.22 16.82
C VAL A 142 -11.51 -10.76 18.23
N ARG A 143 -12.49 -10.59 19.13
CA ARG A 143 -12.44 -11.12 20.50
C ARG A 143 -12.21 -12.63 20.56
N SER A 144 -12.75 -13.39 19.61
CA SER A 144 -12.60 -14.86 19.60
C SER A 144 -11.19 -15.36 19.25
N VAL A 145 -10.38 -14.54 18.57
CA VAL A 145 -9.04 -14.91 18.09
C VAL A 145 -7.92 -14.04 18.64
N HIS A 146 -8.25 -12.91 19.27
CA HIS A 146 -7.26 -11.95 19.76
C HIS A 146 -6.50 -12.52 20.98
N PRO A 147 -5.16 -12.37 21.05
CA PRO A 147 -4.38 -12.86 22.19
C PRO A 147 -4.67 -12.16 23.53
N TYR A 148 -5.15 -10.91 23.49
CA TYR A 148 -5.50 -10.17 24.70
C TYR A 148 -6.86 -10.57 25.23
N GLU A 149 -6.98 -10.62 26.56
CA GLU A 149 -8.23 -10.91 27.27
C GLU A 149 -9.33 -9.89 26.92
N VAL A 150 -8.95 -8.62 26.79
CA VAL A 150 -9.82 -7.51 26.36
C VAL A 150 -9.15 -6.83 25.17
N ALA A 151 -9.55 -7.22 23.95
CA ALA A 151 -9.05 -6.60 22.73
C ALA A 151 -9.63 -5.17 22.56
N GLU A 152 -8.78 -4.22 22.20
CA GLU A 152 -9.22 -2.88 21.79
C GLU A 152 -9.94 -2.98 20.45
N VAL A 153 -11.22 -2.59 20.41
CA VAL A 153 -11.97 -2.41 19.16
C VAL A 153 -12.84 -1.18 19.31
N ILE A 154 -12.52 -0.12 18.55
CA ILE A 154 -13.32 1.10 18.50
C ILE A 154 -13.67 1.41 17.04
N ALA A 155 -14.82 2.03 16.78
CA ALA A 155 -15.27 2.33 15.43
C ALA A 155 -15.74 3.78 15.30
N LEU A 156 -15.34 4.42 14.20
CA LEU A 156 -15.74 5.77 13.84
C LEU A 156 -16.61 5.74 12.58
N PRO A 157 -17.77 6.44 12.56
CA PRO A 157 -18.63 6.49 11.40
C PRO A 157 -17.99 7.29 10.26
N VAL A 158 -18.17 6.82 9.03
CA VAL A 158 -17.77 7.53 7.82
C VAL A 158 -18.96 8.37 7.34
N GLU A 159 -18.86 9.69 7.48
CA GLU A 159 -19.94 10.60 7.08
C GLU A 159 -19.98 10.84 5.57
N GLN A 160 -18.81 10.93 4.94
CA GLN A 160 -18.66 11.27 3.52
C GLN A 160 -17.44 10.57 2.93
N GLY A 161 -17.38 10.47 1.60
CA GLY A 161 -16.24 9.91 0.89
C GLY A 161 -16.53 9.63 -0.58
N ASN A 162 -15.62 8.92 -1.24
CA ASN A 162 -15.77 8.56 -2.64
C ASN A 162 -16.88 7.51 -2.83
N SER A 163 -18.01 7.89 -3.45
CA SER A 163 -19.21 7.02 -3.51
C SER A 163 -18.95 5.65 -4.15
N PRO A 164 -18.21 5.52 -5.27
CA PRO A 164 -17.83 4.21 -5.80
C PRO A 164 -17.06 3.32 -4.81
N TYR A 165 -16.17 3.90 -4.00
CA TYR A 165 -15.41 3.15 -3.00
C TYR A 165 -16.32 2.67 -1.86
N LEU A 166 -17.19 3.56 -1.35
CA LEU A 166 -18.12 3.22 -0.27
C LEU A 166 -19.14 2.16 -0.73
N HIS A 167 -19.58 2.23 -1.98
CA HIS A 167 -20.43 1.20 -2.57
C HIS A 167 -19.69 -0.14 -2.66
N TRP A 168 -18.43 -0.15 -3.09
CA TRP A 168 -17.61 -1.36 -3.11
C TRP A 168 -17.47 -1.98 -1.72
N VAL A 169 -17.27 -1.17 -0.67
CA VAL A 169 -17.20 -1.68 0.72
C VAL A 169 -18.47 -2.46 1.07
N CYS A 170 -19.65 -1.92 0.76
CA CYS A 170 -20.91 -2.61 1.00
C CYS A 170 -21.11 -3.86 0.13
N GLN A 171 -20.64 -3.84 -1.12
CA GLN A 171 -20.79 -4.97 -2.05
C GLN A 171 -19.97 -6.20 -1.66
N VAL A 172 -18.74 -5.99 -1.16
CA VAL A 172 -17.82 -7.11 -0.85
C VAL A 172 -17.93 -7.62 0.57
N THR A 173 -18.80 -7.02 1.38
CA THR A 173 -19.04 -7.45 2.77
C THR A 173 -20.43 -8.09 2.90
N GLY A 174 -20.54 -9.11 3.74
CA GLY A 174 -21.76 -9.90 3.85
C GLY A 174 -22.90 -9.11 4.49
N SER A 175 -24.15 -9.46 4.17
CA SER A 175 -25.30 -9.05 4.98
C SER A 175 -25.34 -9.93 6.24
N VAL A 176 -25.58 -9.35 7.41
CA VAL A 176 -25.99 -10.16 8.56
C VAL A 176 -27.32 -10.82 8.16
N PRO A 177 -27.47 -12.16 8.24
CA PRO A 177 -28.78 -12.77 8.09
C PRO A 177 -29.66 -12.17 9.19
N GLU A 178 -30.75 -11.49 8.84
CA GLU A 178 -31.77 -11.15 9.82
C GLU A 178 -32.12 -12.45 10.56
N SER A 179 -31.80 -12.50 11.85
CA SER A 179 -32.16 -13.64 12.69
C SER A 179 -33.68 -13.78 12.59
N GLY A 180 -34.11 -14.84 11.94
CA GLY A 180 -35.51 -15.12 11.66
C GLY A 180 -36.33 -14.97 12.94
N THR A 181 -37.37 -14.16 12.86
CA THR A 181 -38.49 -14.14 13.78
C THR A 181 -38.95 -15.58 13.97
N ALA A 182 -38.69 -16.17 15.14
CA ALA A 182 -39.32 -17.42 15.52
C ALA A 182 -40.84 -17.17 15.62
N PRO A 183 -41.71 -17.94 14.93
CA PRO A 183 -43.14 -17.83 15.13
C PRO A 183 -43.52 -18.38 16.53
N PRO A 184 -44.66 -17.94 17.09
CA PRO A 184 -45.04 -18.15 18.48
C PRO A 184 -45.22 -19.61 18.89
#